data_AF-A0A328PXG9-F1
#
_entry.id   AF-A0A328PXG9-F1
#
_cell.length_a   1.000
_cell.length_b   1.000
_cell.length_c   1.000
_cell.angle_alpha   90.00
_cell.angle_beta   90.00
_cell.angle_gamma   90.00
#
_symmetry.space_group_name_H-M   'P 1'
#
loop_
_entity.id
_entity.type
_entity.pdbx_description
1 polymer ?
#
loop_
_entity_poly.entity_id
_entity_poly.type
_entity_poly.pdbx_seq_one_letter_code
_entity_poly.pdbx_strand_id
1 'polypeptide(L)'
;MYFLYFVYFLLSLATASFDIWLGETLFFVFPIVLLYIYNIEKNENRIFFYVLLYTIFYFVARFSLNFLGIIFFILFLLIHFILNHMKFSLIKAIIFAGVISFYLSFITSSYSSFIVDLILVTALYFINMRVVFYERKES
;
A
#
# COMPACT_ATOMS: atom_id res chain seq x y z
N MET A 1 22.32 1.88 -6.88
CA MET A 1 21.07 2.30 -7.55
C MET A 1 20.24 1.10 -7.98
N TYR A 2 20.77 0.19 -8.82
CA TYR A 2 20.06 -1.02 -9.28
C TYR A 2 19.62 -1.99 -8.18
N PHE A 3 20.42 -2.14 -7.12
CA PHE A 3 20.08 -3.01 -5.98
C PHE A 3 18.74 -2.64 -5.32
N LEU A 4 18.43 -1.35 -5.16
CA LEU A 4 17.17 -0.91 -4.56
C LEU A 4 15.97 -1.22 -5.45
N TYR A 5 16.09 -1.03 -6.77
CA TYR A 5 15.03 -1.42 -7.72
C TYR A 5 14.78 -2.93 -7.70
N PHE A 6 15.84 -3.73 -7.55
CA PHE A 6 15.71 -5.18 -7.37
C PHE A 6 14.99 -5.53 -6.06
N VAL A 7 15.28 -4.83 -4.96
CA VAL A 7 14.53 -4.99 -3.70
C VAL A 7 13.06 -4.63 -3.87
N TYR A 8 12.74 -3.51 -4.54
CA TYR A 8 11.34 -3.14 -4.81
C TYR A 8 10.61 -4.13 -5.71
N PHE A 9 11.34 -4.78 -6.63
CA PHE A 9 10.81 -5.87 -7.43
C PHE A 9 10.48 -7.09 -6.59
N LEU A 10 11.40 -7.53 -5.72
CA LEU A 10 11.13 -8.66 -4.82
C LEU A 10 9.99 -8.35 -3.86
N LEU A 11 9.96 -7.12 -3.33
CA LEU A 11 8.92 -6.68 -2.42
C LEU A 11 7.56 -6.63 -3.09
N SER A 12 7.45 -6.10 -4.31
CA SER A 12 6.18 -6.06 -5.04
C SER A 12 5.69 -7.45 -5.42
N LEU A 13 6.60 -8.36 -5.79
CA LEU A 13 6.27 -9.75 -6.06
C LEU A 13 5.77 -10.48 -4.80
N ALA A 14 6.43 -10.27 -3.66
CA ALA A 14 5.98 -10.80 -2.38
C ALA A 14 4.61 -10.24 -2.00
N THR A 15 4.44 -8.92 -1.99
CA THR A 15 3.18 -8.26 -1.65
C THR A 15 2.03 -8.73 -2.55
N ALA A 16 2.24 -8.79 -3.87
CA ALA A 16 1.22 -9.28 -4.80
C ALA A 16 0.85 -10.74 -4.53
N SER A 17 1.85 -11.59 -4.24
CA SER A 17 1.61 -13.00 -3.90
C SER A 17 0.82 -13.16 -2.61
N PHE A 18 1.15 -12.37 -1.58
CA PHE A 18 0.40 -12.34 -0.33
C PHE A 18 -1.02 -11.83 -0.53
N ASP A 19 -1.24 -10.78 -1.32
CA ASP A 19 -2.58 -10.22 -1.54
C ASP A 19 -3.50 -11.15 -2.33
N ILE A 20 -2.94 -12.03 -3.16
CA ILE A 20 -3.71 -13.10 -3.80
C ILE A 20 -4.29 -14.03 -2.74
N TRP A 21 -3.48 -14.41 -1.74
CA TRP A 21 -3.87 -15.41 -0.73
C TRP A 21 -4.58 -14.81 0.49
N LEU A 22 -3.97 -13.80 1.13
CA LEU A 22 -4.49 -13.11 2.31
C LEU A 22 -5.64 -12.17 1.96
N GLY A 23 -5.63 -11.51 0.80
CA GLY A 23 -6.68 -10.56 0.44
C GLY A 23 -8.05 -11.20 0.29
N GLU A 24 -8.12 -12.49 -0.04
CA GLU A 24 -9.36 -13.27 -0.05
C GLU A 24 -9.85 -13.65 1.35
N THR A 25 -8.95 -13.82 2.30
CA THR A 25 -9.24 -14.49 3.56
C THR A 25 -9.26 -13.56 4.76
N LEU A 26 -8.41 -12.53 4.76
CA LEU A 26 -8.04 -11.77 5.94
C LEU A 26 -7.94 -10.25 5.69
N PHE A 27 -6.97 -9.80 4.88
CA PHE A 27 -6.66 -8.38 4.65
C PHE A 27 -5.68 -8.18 3.47
N PHE A 28 -5.57 -6.96 2.91
CA PHE A 28 -4.60 -6.62 1.87
C PHE A 28 -3.31 -6.05 2.47
N VAL A 29 -2.19 -6.70 2.16
CA VAL A 29 -0.84 -6.29 2.54
C VAL A 29 -0.37 -5.07 1.74
N PHE A 30 -0.81 -4.89 0.49
CA PHE A 30 -0.35 -3.76 -0.34
C PHE A 30 -0.56 -2.37 0.26
N PRO A 31 -1.77 -1.97 0.69
CA PRO A 31 -2.00 -0.68 1.34
C PRO A 31 -1.03 -0.43 2.51
N ILE A 32 -0.75 -1.47 3.30
CA ILE A 32 0.13 -1.41 4.47
C ILE A 32 1.58 -1.20 4.05
N VAL A 33 2.09 -2.04 3.15
CA VAL A 33 3.48 -1.96 2.67
C VAL A 33 3.72 -0.68 1.89
N LEU A 34 2.74 -0.24 1.10
CA LEU A 34 2.83 0.99 0.34
C LEU A 34 2.94 2.22 1.26
N LEU A 35 2.15 2.29 2.33
CA LEU A 35 2.28 3.35 3.33
C LEU A 35 3.65 3.37 3.98
N TYR A 36 4.22 2.19 4.26
CA TYR A 36 5.55 2.06 4.84
C TYR A 36 6.63 2.56 3.88
N ILE A 37 6.62 2.12 2.61
CA ILE A 37 7.55 2.58 1.57
C ILE A 37 7.39 4.09 1.37
N TYR A 38 6.16 4.58 1.29
CA TYR A 38 5.87 6.00 1.11
C TYR A 38 6.46 6.87 2.23
N ASN A 39 6.50 6.36 3.47
CA ASN A 39 7.01 7.12 4.61
C ASN A 39 8.55 7.10 4.69
N ILE A 40 9.20 6.03 4.22
CA ILE A 40 10.66 5.87 4.29
C ILE A 40 11.34 6.47 3.06
N GLU A 41 10.76 6.26 1.88
CA GLU A 41 11.36 6.64 0.61
C GLU A 41 10.99 8.08 0.26
N LYS A 42 12.00 8.94 0.09
CA LYS A 42 11.81 10.34 -0.30
C LYS A 42 11.67 10.52 -1.81
N ASN A 43 11.97 9.49 -2.59
CA ASN A 43 11.96 9.55 -4.05
C ASN A 43 10.65 8.96 -4.62
N GLU A 44 9.78 9.83 -5.13
CA GLU A 44 8.48 9.47 -5.70
C GLU A 44 8.60 8.45 -6.84
N ASN A 45 9.65 8.52 -7.66
CA ASN A 45 9.82 7.58 -8.79
C ASN A 45 9.96 6.12 -8.32
N ARG A 46 10.53 5.90 -7.14
CA ARG A 46 10.69 4.55 -6.58
C ARG A 46 9.38 4.01 -6.03
N ILE A 47 8.57 4.88 -5.43
CA ILE A 47 7.22 4.55 -4.97
C ILE A 47 6.36 4.17 -6.19
N PHE A 48 6.38 4.99 -7.24
CA PHE A 48 5.66 4.70 -8.48
C PHE A 48 6.15 3.42 -9.15
N PHE A 49 7.45 3.16 -9.14
CA PHE A 49 8.02 1.92 -9.64
C PHE A 49 7.51 0.69 -8.87
N TYR A 50 7.52 0.76 -7.53
CA TYR A 50 6.98 -0.31 -6.69
C TYR A 50 5.49 -0.57 -6.99
N VAL A 51 4.68 0.48 -7.07
CA VAL A 51 3.24 0.37 -7.35
C VAL A 51 2.97 -0.16 -8.75
N LEU A 52 3.75 0.27 -9.74
CA LEU A 52 3.67 -0.24 -11.10
C LEU A 52 3.93 -1.75 -11.12
N LEU A 53 5.02 -2.20 -10.50
CA LEU A 53 5.35 -3.62 -10.45
C LEU A 53 4.29 -4.42 -9.68
N TYR A 54 3.82 -3.92 -8.54
CA TYR A 54 2.72 -4.57 -7.81
C TYR A 54 1.48 -4.70 -8.70
N THR A 55 1.11 -3.63 -9.41
CA THR A 55 -0.04 -3.63 -10.32
C THR A 55 0.13 -4.70 -11.40
N ILE A 56 1.31 -4.79 -12.02
CA ILE A 56 1.60 -5.83 -13.01
C ILE A 56 1.46 -7.21 -12.35
N PHE A 57 2.16 -7.50 -11.26
CA PHE A 57 2.15 -8.84 -10.68
C PHE A 57 0.78 -9.27 -10.18
N TYR A 58 0.11 -8.43 -9.40
CA TYR A 58 -1.18 -8.76 -8.82
C TYR A 58 -2.25 -8.95 -9.90
N PHE A 59 -2.36 -7.99 -10.84
CA PHE A 59 -3.40 -8.03 -11.85
C PHE A 59 -3.08 -8.92 -13.05
N VAL A 60 -1.84 -9.33 -13.29
CA VAL A 60 -1.50 -10.42 -14.25
C VAL A 60 -1.83 -11.78 -13.66
N ALA A 61 -1.48 -11.99 -12.38
CA ALA A 61 -1.60 -13.30 -11.76
C ALA A 61 -3.05 -13.63 -11.40
N ARG A 62 -3.84 -12.62 -11.00
CA ARG A 62 -5.20 -12.80 -10.52
C ARG A 62 -6.28 -12.47 -11.52
N PHE A 63 -5.98 -11.57 -12.45
CA PHE A 63 -6.89 -11.14 -13.50
C PHE A 63 -6.16 -11.27 -14.84
N SER A 64 -6.87 -11.35 -15.96
CA SER A 64 -6.22 -11.41 -17.27
C SER A 64 -5.76 -10.01 -17.70
N LEU A 65 -4.79 -9.38 -17.02
CA LEU A 65 -4.23 -8.04 -17.37
C LEU A 65 -5.30 -7.01 -17.84
N ASN A 66 -6.48 -7.06 -17.22
CA ASN A 66 -7.64 -6.31 -17.70
C ASN A 66 -7.47 -4.81 -17.37
N PHE A 67 -8.35 -3.99 -17.97
CA PHE A 67 -8.54 -2.56 -17.71
C PHE A 67 -8.55 -2.16 -16.22
N LEU A 68 -8.87 -3.09 -15.31
CA LEU A 68 -8.83 -2.93 -13.86
C LEU A 68 -7.44 -2.55 -13.32
N GLY A 69 -6.35 -3.14 -13.82
CA GLY A 69 -5.00 -2.78 -13.37
C GLY A 69 -4.65 -1.33 -13.74
N ILE A 70 -5.09 -0.88 -14.92
CA ILE A 70 -4.91 0.52 -15.37
C ILE A 70 -5.70 1.46 -14.46
N ILE A 71 -6.97 1.14 -14.17
CA ILE A 71 -7.80 1.93 -13.24
C ILE A 71 -7.15 2.00 -11.86
N PHE A 72 -6.63 0.88 -11.34
CA PHE A 72 -5.95 0.85 -10.05
C PHE A 72 -4.76 1.81 -9.99
N PHE A 73 -3.91 1.78 -11.02
CA PHE A 73 -2.76 2.66 -11.09
C PHE A 73 -3.17 4.14 -11.18
N ILE A 74 -4.18 4.46 -11.99
CA ILE A 74 -4.73 5.82 -12.10
C ILE A 74 -5.31 6.27 -10.75
N LEU A 75 -6.07 5.40 -10.08
CA LEU A 75 -6.65 5.67 -8.77
C LEU A 75 -5.56 5.99 -7.75
N PHE A 76 -4.50 5.19 -7.71
CA PHE A 76 -3.34 5.45 -6.86
C PHE A 76 -2.71 6.83 -7.17
N LEU A 77 -2.50 7.18 -8.45
CA LEU A 77 -1.95 8.48 -8.83
C LEU A 77 -2.84 9.64 -8.38
N LEU A 78 -4.16 9.52 -8.54
CA LEU A 78 -5.12 10.53 -8.11
C LEU A 78 -5.08 10.74 -6.59
N ILE A 79 -5.12 9.65 -5.82
CA ILE A 79 -5.04 9.71 -4.35
C ILE A 79 -3.71 10.33 -3.92
N HIS A 80 -2.60 9.88 -4.52
CA HIS A 80 -1.28 10.40 -4.22
C HIS A 80 -1.22 11.91 -4.50
N PHE A 81 -1.70 12.35 -5.66
CA PHE A 81 -1.74 13.77 -6.04
C PHE A 81 -2.56 14.61 -5.04
N ILE A 82 -3.78 14.15 -4.69
CA ILE A 82 -4.65 14.84 -3.73
C ILE A 82 -3.99 14.96 -2.36
N LEU A 83 -3.33 13.88 -1.90
CA LEU A 83 -2.77 13.82 -0.55
C LEU A 83 -1.32 14.32 -0.45
N ASN A 84 -0.63 14.63 -1.56
CA ASN A 84 0.80 14.94 -1.53
C ASN A 84 1.12 16.16 -0.65
N HIS A 85 0.24 17.17 -0.68
CA HIS A 85 0.40 18.40 0.10
C HIS A 85 0.03 18.27 1.59
N MET A 86 -0.56 17.15 2.00
CA MET A 86 -0.95 16.92 3.40
C MET A 86 0.21 16.32 4.20
N LYS A 87 0.43 16.84 5.41
CA LYS A 87 1.37 16.24 6.38
C LYS A 87 0.95 14.81 6.72
N PHE A 88 1.94 13.94 6.96
CA PHE A 88 1.67 12.56 7.37
C PHE A 88 0.93 12.55 8.71
N SER A 89 -0.30 12.06 8.68
CA SER A 89 -1.25 12.04 9.79
C SER A 89 -2.08 10.77 9.68
N LEU A 90 -2.69 10.34 10.80
CA LEU A 90 -3.60 9.19 10.82
C LEU A 90 -4.70 9.30 9.76
N ILE A 91 -5.25 10.50 9.58
CA ILE A 91 -6.28 10.78 8.57
C ILE A 91 -5.73 10.52 7.15
N LYS A 92 -4.54 11.04 6.83
CA LYS A 92 -3.90 10.78 5.53
C LYS A 92 -3.66 9.28 5.31
N ALA A 93 -3.17 8.57 6.33
CA ALA A 93 -2.93 7.13 6.26
C ALA A 93 -4.22 6.33 6.04
N ILE A 94 -5.29 6.65 6.77
CA ILE A 94 -6.60 6.01 6.63
C ILE A 94 -7.22 6.29 5.27
N ILE A 95 -7.19 7.53 4.78
CA ILE A 95 -7.72 7.84 3.45
C ILE A 95 -6.94 7.09 2.39
N PHE A 96 -5.61 7.12 2.47
CA PHE A 96 -4.74 6.50 1.49
C PHE A 96 -4.92 4.98 1.45
N ALA A 97 -4.77 4.29 2.59
CA ALA A 97 -4.99 2.85 2.66
C ALA A 97 -6.44 2.48 2.40
N GLY A 98 -7.39 3.26 2.90
CA GLY A 98 -8.81 2.99 2.77
C GLY A 98 -9.26 2.96 1.31
N VAL A 99 -8.92 3.97 0.51
CA VAL A 99 -9.36 3.99 -0.89
C VAL A 99 -8.75 2.82 -1.69
N ILE A 100 -7.48 2.49 -1.44
CA ILE A 100 -6.79 1.36 -2.10
C ILE A 100 -7.41 0.02 -1.67
N SER A 101 -7.55 -0.20 -0.36
CA SER A 101 -8.12 -1.44 0.20
C SER A 101 -9.56 -1.62 -0.23
N PHE A 102 -10.34 -0.54 -0.30
CA PHE A 102 -11.72 -0.56 -0.76
C PHE A 102 -11.80 -1.01 -2.22
N TYR A 103 -10.95 -0.48 -3.09
CA TYR A 103 -10.90 -0.88 -4.49
C TYR A 103 -10.52 -2.36 -4.65
N LEU A 104 -9.48 -2.82 -3.93
CA LEU A 104 -9.08 -4.22 -3.94
C LEU A 104 -10.20 -5.14 -3.42
N SER A 105 -10.87 -4.74 -2.35
CA SER A 105 -12.02 -5.46 -1.79
C SER A 105 -13.21 -5.53 -2.74
N PHE A 106 -13.48 -4.45 -3.47
CA PHE A 106 -14.54 -4.41 -4.48
C PHE A 106 -14.30 -5.41 -5.61
N ILE A 107 -13.07 -5.48 -6.12
CA ILE A 107 -12.74 -6.40 -7.22
C ILE A 107 -12.73 -7.86 -6.77
N THR A 108 -12.24 -8.12 -5.56
CA THR A 108 -12.13 -9.47 -5.01
C THR A 108 -13.41 -9.94 -4.30
N SER A 109 -14.41 -9.06 -4.15
CA SER A 109 -15.63 -9.28 -3.36
C SER A 109 -15.37 -9.61 -1.88
N SER A 110 -14.19 -9.28 -1.36
CA SER A 110 -13.81 -9.53 0.04
C SER A 110 -13.84 -8.25 0.87
N TYR A 111 -15.03 -7.86 1.35
CA TYR A 111 -15.22 -6.64 2.13
C TYR A 111 -14.72 -6.74 3.57
N SER A 112 -14.55 -7.95 4.12
CA SER A 112 -13.95 -8.15 5.44
C SER A 112 -12.50 -7.66 5.45
N SER A 113 -11.76 -7.88 4.36
CA SER A 113 -10.37 -7.46 4.21
C SER A 113 -10.18 -5.96 4.39
N PHE A 114 -11.09 -5.15 3.84
CA PHE A 114 -11.09 -3.70 4.03
C PHE A 114 -11.13 -3.28 5.52
N ILE A 115 -12.01 -3.90 6.32
CA ILE A 115 -12.17 -3.52 7.72
C ILE A 115 -10.90 -3.90 8.50
N VAL A 116 -10.36 -5.09 8.25
CA VAL A 116 -9.13 -5.56 8.90
C VAL A 116 -7.94 -4.68 8.49
N ASP A 117 -7.83 -4.29 7.22
CA ASP A 117 -6.81 -3.36 6.74
C ASP A 117 -6.84 -2.03 7.50
N LEU A 118 -8.03 -1.45 7.69
CA LEU A 118 -8.18 -0.20 8.43
C LEU A 118 -7.76 -0.34 9.90
N ILE A 119 -8.12 -1.46 10.54
CA ILE A 119 -7.70 -1.76 11.92
C ILE A 119 -6.18 -1.88 11.99
N LEU A 120 -5.57 -2.63 11.06
CA LEU A 120 -4.12 -2.85 11.02
C LEU A 120 -3.35 -1.55 10.75
N VAL A 121 -3.76 -0.76 9.76
CA VAL A 121 -3.14 0.54 9.45
C VAL A 121 -3.23 1.48 10.65
N THR A 122 -4.36 1.48 11.35
CA THR A 122 -4.54 2.28 12.56
C THR A 122 -3.62 1.81 13.68
N ALA A 123 -3.56 0.50 13.94
CA ALA A 123 -2.68 -0.08 14.96
C ALA A 123 -1.20 0.22 14.65
N LEU A 124 -0.78 0.02 13.40
CA LEU A 124 0.58 0.29 12.93
C LEU A 124 0.95 1.77 13.06
N TYR A 125 0.02 2.69 12.74
CA TYR A 125 0.25 4.11 12.92
C TYR A 125 0.55 4.46 14.38
N PHE A 126 -0.22 3.93 15.33
CA PHE A 126 0.00 4.17 16.75
C PHE A 126 1.27 3.51 17.28
N ILE A 127 1.61 2.31 16.83
CA ILE A 127 2.88 1.65 17.17
C ILE A 127 4.04 2.50 16.67
N ASN A 128 4.00 2.96 15.42
CA ASN A 128 5.06 3.76 14.83
C ASN A 128 5.22 5.11 15.57
N MET A 129 4.11 5.78 15.87
CA MET A 129 4.11 6.99 16.71
C MET A 129 4.74 6.72 18.09
N ARG A 130 4.39 5.61 18.74
CA ARG A 130 4.96 5.23 20.04
C ARG A 130 6.47 5.07 19.97
N VAL A 131 7.00 4.42 18.93
CA VAL A 131 8.44 4.24 18.72
C VAL A 131 9.13 5.60 18.57
N VAL A 132 8.60 6.47 17.70
CA VAL A 132 9.15 7.83 17.48
C VAL A 132 9.15 8.67 18.77
N PHE A 133 8.13 8.55 19.62
CA PHE A 133 8.10 9.24 20.92
C PHE A 133 9.09 8.67 21.93
N TYR A 134 9.41 7.38 21.85
CA TYR A 134 10.36 6.74 22.75
C TYR A 134 11.80 7.10 22.38
N GLU A 135 12.15 7.06 21.09
CA GLU A 135 13.48 7.47 20.60
C GLU A 135 13.80 8.93 20.92
N ARG A 136 12.81 9.83 20.84
CA ARG A 136 12.98 11.26 21.23
C ARG A 136 13.18 11.51 22.72
N LYS A 137 12.86 10.55 23.58
CA LYS A 137 13.10 10.67 25.03
C LYS A 137 14.49 10.21 25.45
N GLU A 138 15.12 9.38 24.62
CA GLU A 138 16.48 8.85 24.87
C GLU A 138 17.58 9.68 24.19
N SER A 139 17.22 10.58 23.26
CA SER A 139 18.11 11.59 22.64
C SER A 139 18.13 12.90 23.41
#